data_AF-A0A7X7XK57-F1
#
_entry.id   AF-A0A7X7XK57-F1
#
_cell.length_a   1.000
_cell.length_b   1.000
_cell.length_c   1.000
_cell.angle_alpha   90.00
_cell.angle_beta   90.00
_cell.angle_gamma   90.00
#
_symmetry.space_group_name_H-M   'P 1'
#
loop_
_entity.id
_entity.type
_entity.pdbx_description
1 polymer ?
#
loop_
_entity_poly.entity_id
_entity_poly.type
_entity_poly.pdbx_seq_one_letter_code
_entity_poly.pdbx_strand_id
1 'polypeptide(L)'
;MDDGPAHRTDGPAHRADGPARRLEESRRRPRILTQRDRRFAQVLFVYMWIGGLIGTWFELALRVSLGIVTGDRAWWWPRTFAEFFEFQEPYALGTLAIILVVVPLKERFKLGHGLVFLLCAFVTGVVELGSALALVVTLGRNDFWNYSGHPYNVGGYISLASVSVFGVLGALFVHLLYPATRPALDRIGRRRMALLVTVLVVSYLGSLVAKLARYGWIL
;
A
#
# COMPACT_ATOMS: atom_id res chain seq x y z
N MET A 1 -40.33 -18.33 76.35
CA MET A 1 -41.03 -18.45 75.06
C MET A 1 -40.17 -17.69 74.09
N ASP A 2 -38.97 -18.18 73.74
CA ASP A 2 -38.68 -19.40 72.97
C ASP A 2 -39.36 -19.36 71.60
N ASP A 3 -38.59 -19.00 70.57
CA ASP A 3 -38.78 -19.43 69.18
C ASP A 3 -37.46 -19.23 68.41
N GLY A 4 -36.87 -20.36 67.99
CA GLY A 4 -35.63 -20.49 67.24
C GLY A 4 -35.79 -20.27 65.72
N PRO A 5 -34.68 -20.41 64.95
CA PRO A 5 -34.54 -19.83 63.62
C PRO A 5 -34.97 -20.76 62.48
N ALA A 6 -35.61 -20.21 61.45
CA ALA A 6 -35.85 -20.90 60.18
C ALA A 6 -34.72 -20.58 59.17
N HIS A 7 -33.79 -21.53 59.03
CA HIS A 7 -32.84 -21.59 57.92
C HIS A 7 -33.58 -21.85 56.60
N ARG A 8 -33.51 -20.92 55.64
CA ARG A 8 -33.73 -21.22 54.21
C ARG A 8 -32.39 -21.21 53.47
N THR A 9 -32.15 -22.30 52.77
CA THR A 9 -31.00 -22.59 51.94
C THR A 9 -31.17 -21.97 50.55
N ASP A 10 -30.40 -20.93 50.23
CA ASP A 10 -30.23 -20.47 48.86
C ASP A 10 -28.86 -20.94 48.33
N GLY A 11 -28.91 -21.94 47.45
CA GLY A 11 -27.72 -22.48 46.77
C GLY A 11 -27.17 -21.52 45.70
N PRO A 12 -25.85 -21.54 45.42
CA PRO A 12 -25.25 -20.61 44.48
C PRO A 12 -25.37 -21.12 43.04
N ALA A 13 -26.45 -20.77 42.34
CA ALA A 13 -26.56 -20.94 40.89
C ALA A 13 -26.03 -19.69 40.16
N HIS A 14 -24.73 -19.41 40.28
CA HIS A 14 -24.11 -18.30 39.53
C HIS A 14 -22.61 -18.55 39.32
N ARG A 15 -22.23 -19.42 38.37
CA ARG A 15 -20.85 -19.51 37.84
C ARG A 15 -20.75 -20.55 36.71
N ALA A 16 -21.08 -20.16 35.48
CA ALA A 16 -20.62 -20.89 34.28
C ALA A 16 -20.65 -20.06 32.98
N ASP A 17 -21.50 -19.03 32.87
CA ASP A 17 -21.69 -18.31 31.58
C ASP A 17 -20.72 -17.15 31.34
N GLY A 18 -19.86 -16.84 32.31
CA GLY A 18 -18.98 -15.67 32.28
C GLY A 18 -17.86 -15.67 31.22
N PRO A 19 -17.19 -16.80 30.92
CA PRO A 19 -16.09 -16.80 29.93
C PRO A 19 -16.60 -16.92 28.49
N ALA A 20 -17.63 -17.74 28.24
CA ALA A 20 -18.17 -17.95 26.90
C ALA A 20 -18.81 -16.68 26.32
N ARG A 21 -19.62 -15.95 27.11
CA ARG A 21 -20.17 -14.65 26.71
C ARG A 21 -19.08 -13.60 26.45
N ARG A 22 -18.01 -13.58 27.26
CA ARG A 22 -16.91 -12.62 27.09
C ARG A 22 -16.14 -12.85 25.80
N LEU A 23 -15.96 -14.11 25.41
CA LEU A 23 -15.35 -14.49 24.13
C LEU A 23 -16.25 -14.13 22.94
N GLU A 24 -17.55 -14.37 23.04
CA GLU A 24 -18.52 -13.97 22.01
C GLU A 24 -18.65 -12.45 21.87
N GLU A 25 -18.67 -11.70 22.97
CA GLU A 25 -18.66 -10.22 22.96
C GLU A 25 -17.37 -9.66 22.37
N SER A 26 -16.21 -10.29 22.63
CA SER A 26 -14.93 -9.91 22.02
C SER A 26 -14.90 -10.15 20.51
N ARG A 27 -15.64 -11.16 20.03
CA ARG A 27 -15.80 -11.49 18.60
C ARG A 27 -16.82 -10.58 17.90
N ARG A 28 -17.85 -10.11 18.62
CA ARG A 28 -18.96 -9.31 18.06
C ARG A 28 -18.73 -7.81 18.04
N ARG A 29 -17.79 -7.26 18.82
CA ARG A 29 -17.49 -5.82 18.74
C ARG A 29 -16.77 -5.53 17.42
N PRO A 30 -17.37 -4.76 16.48
CA PRO A 30 -16.60 -4.23 15.36
C PRO A 30 -15.42 -3.47 15.96
N ARG A 31 -14.19 -3.79 15.52
CA ARG A 31 -13.01 -3.03 15.94
C ARG A 31 -13.20 -1.59 15.49
N ILE A 32 -13.68 -0.74 16.40
CA ILE A 32 -13.67 0.70 16.22
C ILE A 32 -12.20 1.05 16.08
N LEU A 33 -11.76 1.41 14.86
CA LEU A 33 -10.39 1.84 14.61
C LEU A 33 -10.04 2.91 15.63
N THR A 34 -8.99 2.67 16.42
CA THR A 34 -8.58 3.68 17.39
C THR A 34 -8.15 4.95 16.64
N GLN A 35 -8.20 6.11 17.31
CA GLN A 35 -7.81 7.37 16.67
C GLN A 35 -6.37 7.32 16.10
N ARG A 36 -5.49 6.53 16.76
CA ARG A 36 -4.14 6.24 16.30
C ARG A 36 -4.12 5.42 15.01
N ASP A 37 -4.96 4.39 14.90
CA ASP A 37 -5.09 3.56 13.70
C ASP A 37 -5.61 4.37 12.51
N ARG A 38 -6.61 5.23 12.75
CA ARG A 38 -7.13 6.13 11.70
C ARG A 38 -6.05 7.09 11.20
N ARG A 39 -5.27 7.68 12.11
CA ARG A 39 -4.20 8.61 11.71
C ARG A 39 -3.11 7.90 10.93
N PHE A 40 -2.73 6.70 11.36
CA PHE A 40 -1.77 5.88 10.63
C PHE A 40 -2.27 5.56 9.21
N ALA A 41 -3.53 5.14 9.07
CA ALA A 41 -4.14 4.87 7.77
C ALA A 41 -4.16 6.11 6.85
N GLN A 42 -4.44 7.30 7.39
CA GLN A 42 -4.39 8.55 6.63
C GLN A 42 -2.98 8.85 6.10
N VAL A 43 -1.96 8.73 6.94
CA VAL A 43 -0.56 8.94 6.54
C VAL A 43 -0.14 7.90 5.51
N LEU A 44 -0.53 6.65 5.71
CA LEU A 44 -0.26 5.56 4.79
C LEU A 44 -0.89 5.81 3.41
N PHE A 45 -2.13 6.30 3.38
CA PHE A 45 -2.81 6.67 2.14
C PHE A 45 -2.12 7.84 1.43
N VAL A 46 -1.65 8.85 2.17
CA VAL A 46 -0.88 9.95 1.58
C VAL A 46 0.39 9.44 0.90
N TYR A 47 1.13 8.53 1.56
CA TYR A 47 2.32 7.92 0.96
C TYR A 47 1.98 7.07 -0.27
N MET A 48 0.94 6.25 -0.20
CA MET A 48 0.46 5.46 -1.34
C MET A 48 0.14 6.36 -2.53
N TRP A 49 -0.59 7.44 -2.29
CA TRP A 49 -0.98 8.40 -3.33
C TRP A 49 0.26 9.05 -3.94
N ILE A 50 1.17 9.60 -3.12
CA ILE A 50 2.40 10.24 -3.61
C ILE A 50 3.26 9.23 -4.38
N GLY A 51 3.43 8.01 -3.85
CA GLY A 51 4.20 6.95 -4.50
C GLY A 51 3.61 6.55 -5.85
N GLY A 52 2.29 6.43 -5.95
CA GLY A 52 1.61 6.17 -7.22
C GLY A 52 1.78 7.28 -8.26
N LEU A 53 1.68 8.54 -7.84
CA LEU A 53 1.87 9.70 -8.72
C LEU A 53 3.32 9.84 -9.20
N ILE A 54 4.28 9.68 -8.28
CA ILE A 54 5.71 9.66 -8.65
C ILE A 54 5.99 8.50 -9.59
N GLY A 55 5.37 7.34 -9.37
CA GLY A 55 5.43 6.20 -10.30
C GLY A 55 4.97 6.57 -11.71
N THR A 56 3.86 7.30 -11.83
CA THR A 56 3.38 7.83 -13.13
C THR A 56 4.42 8.69 -13.81
N TRP A 57 5.05 9.62 -13.08
CA TRP A 57 6.06 10.50 -13.66
C TRP A 57 7.35 9.78 -14.00
N PHE A 58 7.74 8.79 -13.20
CA PHE A 58 8.88 7.92 -13.46
C PHE A 58 8.66 7.10 -14.74
N GLU A 59 7.49 6.47 -14.89
CA GLU A 59 7.10 5.76 -16.11
C GLU A 59 7.08 6.67 -17.33
N LEU A 60 6.52 7.89 -17.18
CA LEU A 60 6.52 8.87 -18.24
C LEU A 60 7.95 9.27 -18.65
N ALA A 61 8.83 9.50 -17.67
CA ALA A 61 10.23 9.82 -17.92
C ALA A 61 10.98 8.67 -18.60
N LEU A 62 10.72 7.41 -18.19
CA LEU A 62 11.28 6.23 -18.84
C LEU A 62 10.82 6.11 -20.29
N ARG A 63 9.51 6.29 -20.55
CA ARG A 63 8.94 6.25 -21.91
C ARG A 63 9.52 7.32 -22.81
N VAL A 64 9.67 8.55 -22.30
CA VAL A 64 10.31 9.65 -23.03
C VAL A 64 11.77 9.33 -23.33
N SER A 65 12.52 8.84 -22.34
CA SER A 65 13.94 8.49 -22.48
C SER A 65 14.14 7.36 -23.49
N LEU A 66 13.32 6.31 -23.42
CA LEU A 66 13.34 5.20 -24.36
C LEU A 66 12.99 5.66 -25.78
N GLY A 67 11.96 6.49 -25.96
CA GLY A 67 11.60 7.02 -27.28
C GLY A 67 12.70 7.87 -27.93
N ILE A 68 13.45 8.63 -27.14
CA ILE A 68 14.63 9.38 -27.63
C ILE A 68 15.73 8.43 -28.10
N VAL A 69 15.96 7.33 -27.39
CA VAL A 69 17.03 6.37 -27.68
C VAL A 69 16.68 5.44 -28.85
N THR A 70 15.45 4.95 -28.92
CA THR A 70 15.02 3.97 -29.94
C THR A 70 14.54 4.61 -31.23
N GLY A 71 14.25 5.91 -31.22
CA GLY A 71 13.68 6.63 -32.37
C GLY A 71 12.23 6.25 -32.68
N ASP A 72 11.61 5.37 -31.89
CA ASP A 72 10.23 4.95 -32.04
C ASP A 72 9.28 6.02 -31.44
N ARG A 73 8.66 6.80 -32.33
CA ARG A 73 7.80 7.95 -31.99
C ARG A 73 6.34 7.56 -31.75
N ALA A 74 5.98 6.27 -31.80
CA ALA A 74 4.57 5.87 -31.82
C ALA A 74 3.88 5.94 -30.43
N TRP A 75 4.62 5.94 -29.33
CA TRP A 75 4.06 5.67 -27.98
C TRP A 75 4.41 6.70 -26.87
N TRP A 76 5.08 7.81 -27.19
CA TRP A 76 5.85 8.62 -26.24
C TRP A 76 5.21 9.90 -25.67
N TRP A 77 4.09 10.40 -26.21
CA TRP A 77 3.48 11.64 -25.70
C TRP A 77 2.21 11.35 -24.92
N PRO A 78 2.07 11.86 -23.67
CA PRO A 78 0.81 11.82 -22.97
C PRO A 78 -0.21 12.56 -23.83
N ARG A 79 -1.16 11.82 -24.41
CA ARG A 79 -2.09 12.36 -25.41
C ARG A 79 -3.03 13.40 -24.78
N THR A 80 -3.19 13.30 -23.47
CA THR A 80 -4.01 14.19 -22.65
C THR A 80 -3.27 14.58 -21.37
N PHE A 81 -3.58 15.78 -20.86
CA PHE A 81 -3.08 16.24 -19.55
C PHE A 81 -3.47 15.29 -18.40
N ALA A 82 -4.56 14.53 -18.56
CA ALA A 82 -5.02 13.55 -17.57
C ALA A 82 -4.01 12.42 -17.33
N GLU A 83 -3.16 12.09 -18.31
CA GLU A 83 -2.17 11.01 -18.20
C GLU A 83 -1.05 11.32 -17.19
N PHE A 84 -0.82 12.60 -16.86
CA PHE A 84 0.11 13.01 -15.79
C PHE A 84 -0.41 12.66 -14.39
N PHE A 85 -1.71 12.39 -14.26
CA PHE A 85 -2.39 12.04 -13.01
C PHE A 85 -2.96 10.63 -13.05
N GLU A 86 -2.51 9.81 -13.99
CA GLU A 86 -2.92 8.42 -14.10
C GLU A 86 -2.05 7.55 -13.18
N PHE A 87 -2.57 7.29 -11.97
CA PHE A 87 -1.84 6.60 -10.91
C PHE A 87 -1.30 5.25 -11.36
N GLN A 88 -0.03 4.98 -11.09
CA GLN A 88 0.55 3.67 -11.32
C GLN A 88 0.43 2.81 -10.05
N GLU A 89 -0.49 1.84 -10.09
CA GLU A 89 -0.84 0.99 -8.95
C GLU A 89 0.35 0.18 -8.40
N PRO A 90 1.26 -0.38 -9.22
CA PRO A 90 2.41 -1.14 -8.70
C PRO A 90 3.33 -0.30 -7.78
N TYR A 91 3.55 0.98 -8.11
CA TYR A 91 4.38 1.89 -7.32
C TYR A 91 3.70 2.30 -6.01
N ALA A 92 2.39 2.53 -6.05
CA ALA A 92 1.57 2.78 -4.87
C ALA A 92 1.61 1.58 -3.90
N LEU A 93 1.40 0.36 -4.42
CA LEU A 93 1.45 -0.89 -3.65
C LEU A 93 2.86 -1.17 -3.11
N GLY A 94 3.90 -0.90 -3.89
CA GLY A 94 5.29 -1.04 -3.45
C GLY A 94 5.61 -0.10 -2.28
N THR A 95 5.15 1.15 -2.36
CA THR A 95 5.29 2.13 -1.26
C THR A 95 4.61 1.65 0.01
N LEU A 96 3.37 1.14 -0.10
CA LEU A 96 2.65 0.54 1.02
C LEU A 96 3.41 -0.64 1.62
N ALA A 97 3.85 -1.58 0.78
CA ALA A 97 4.55 -2.77 1.22
C ALA A 97 5.86 -2.42 1.95
N ILE A 98 6.60 -1.43 1.47
CA ILE A 98 7.81 -0.93 2.13
C ILE A 98 7.48 -0.35 3.51
N ILE A 99 6.46 0.50 3.63
CA ILE A 99 6.09 1.13 4.91
C ILE A 99 5.56 0.09 5.90
N LEU A 100 4.82 -0.92 5.43
CA LEU A 100 4.20 -1.93 6.30
C LEU A 100 5.16 -3.06 6.68
N VAL A 101 6.15 -3.36 5.84
CA VAL A 101 7.06 -4.50 6.04
C VAL A 101 8.47 -4.03 6.34
N VAL A 102 9.10 -3.26 5.44
CA VAL A 102 10.52 -2.95 5.50
C VAL A 102 10.84 -1.94 6.60
N VAL A 103 10.04 -0.88 6.75
CA VAL A 103 10.26 0.15 7.78
C VAL A 103 10.23 -0.45 9.19
N PRO A 104 9.21 -1.23 9.60
CA PRO A 104 9.18 -1.86 10.92
C PRO A 104 10.32 -2.87 11.13
N LEU A 105 10.70 -3.63 10.10
CA LEU A 105 11.83 -4.57 10.18
C LEU A 105 13.16 -3.83 10.39
N LYS A 106 13.39 -2.75 9.62
CA LYS A 106 14.56 -1.89 9.78
C LYS A 106 14.65 -1.34 11.19
N GLU A 107 13.55 -0.79 11.73
CA GLU A 107 13.53 -0.18 13.06
C GLU A 107 13.72 -1.21 14.18
N ARG A 108 13.06 -2.36 14.08
CA ARG A 108 13.12 -3.44 15.09
C ARG A 108 14.49 -4.10 15.16
N PHE A 109 15.11 -4.36 14.01
CA PHE A 109 16.35 -5.13 13.93
C PHE A 109 17.58 -4.27 13.62
N LYS A 110 17.43 -2.94 13.50
CA LYS A 110 18.50 -1.98 13.16
C LYS A 110 19.29 -2.40 11.93
N LEU A 111 18.57 -2.75 10.86
CA LEU A 111 19.15 -3.32 9.65
C LEU A 111 20.09 -2.33 8.95
N GLY A 112 21.24 -2.82 8.49
CA GLY A 112 22.19 -2.04 7.69
C GLY A 112 21.68 -1.76 6.27
N HIS A 113 22.32 -0.81 5.58
CA HIS A 113 21.86 -0.32 4.27
C HIS A 113 21.74 -1.42 3.22
N GLY A 114 22.70 -2.36 3.16
CA GLY A 114 22.66 -3.47 2.21
C GLY A 114 21.47 -4.40 2.42
N LEU A 115 21.11 -4.68 3.68
CA LEU A 115 19.97 -5.55 3.98
C LEU A 115 18.64 -4.83 3.75
N VAL A 116 18.57 -3.51 4.00
CA VAL A 116 17.40 -2.70 3.62
C VAL A 116 17.21 -2.70 2.11
N PHE A 117 18.29 -2.54 1.33
CA PHE A 117 18.25 -2.68 -0.12
C PHE A 117 17.70 -4.04 -0.56
N LEU A 118 18.24 -5.15 -0.02
CA LEU A 118 17.79 -6.49 -0.37
C LEU A 118 16.32 -6.73 0.00
N LEU A 119 15.88 -6.25 1.16
CA LEU A 119 14.48 -6.34 1.58
C LEU A 119 13.57 -5.50 0.69
N CYS A 120 13.97 -4.29 0.33
CA CYS A 120 13.24 -3.46 -0.62
C CYS A 120 13.13 -4.17 -1.97
N ALA A 121 14.24 -4.62 -2.56
CA ALA A 121 14.27 -5.33 -3.84
C ALA A 121 13.36 -6.55 -3.85
N PHE A 122 13.40 -7.34 -2.76
CA PHE A 122 12.55 -8.52 -2.62
C PHE A 122 11.07 -8.14 -2.50
N VAL A 123 10.72 -7.23 -1.60
CA VAL A 123 9.33 -6.82 -1.35
C VAL A 123 8.72 -6.16 -2.59
N THR A 124 9.45 -5.26 -3.26
CA THR A 124 8.97 -4.63 -4.49
C THR A 124 8.91 -5.62 -5.65
N GLY A 125 9.84 -6.56 -5.75
CA GLY A 125 9.78 -7.64 -6.74
C GLY A 125 8.55 -8.55 -6.56
N VAL A 126 8.17 -8.85 -5.32
CA VAL A 126 6.91 -9.57 -5.03
C VAL A 126 5.68 -8.76 -5.46
N VAL A 127 5.68 -7.45 -5.20
CA VAL A 127 4.60 -6.56 -5.64
C VAL A 127 4.54 -6.47 -7.17
N GLU A 128 5.68 -6.35 -7.85
CA GLU A 128 5.80 -6.29 -9.30
C GLU A 128 5.26 -7.58 -9.93
N LEU A 129 5.74 -8.73 -9.47
CA LEU A 129 5.25 -10.03 -9.93
C LEU A 129 3.75 -10.20 -9.65
N GLY A 130 3.29 -9.89 -8.44
CA GLY A 130 1.88 -9.98 -8.07
C GLY A 130 0.99 -9.08 -8.93
N SER A 131 1.46 -7.88 -9.26
CA SER A 131 0.75 -6.94 -10.14
C SER A 131 0.68 -7.46 -11.57
N ALA A 132 1.78 -7.99 -12.10
CA ALA A 132 1.79 -8.61 -13.43
C ALA A 132 0.83 -9.81 -13.49
N LEU A 133 0.86 -10.70 -12.49
CA LEU A 133 -0.04 -11.85 -12.43
C LEU A 133 -1.51 -11.44 -12.31
N ALA A 134 -1.81 -10.41 -11.52
CA ALA A 134 -3.16 -9.86 -11.44
C ALA A 134 -3.66 -9.36 -12.80
N LEU A 135 -2.81 -8.67 -13.56
CA LEU A 135 -3.12 -8.23 -14.92
C LEU A 135 -3.34 -9.41 -15.86
N VAL A 136 -2.47 -10.43 -15.85
CA VAL A 136 -2.65 -11.61 -16.70
C VAL A 136 -3.94 -12.37 -16.36
N VAL A 137 -4.27 -12.52 -15.07
CA VAL A 137 -5.49 -13.21 -14.64
C VAL A 137 -6.75 -12.42 -15.01
N THR A 138 -6.72 -11.09 -14.94
CA THR A 138 -7.89 -10.23 -15.19
C THR A 138 -8.07 -9.84 -16.66
N LEU A 139 -6.97 -9.70 -17.41
CA LEU A 139 -6.95 -9.16 -18.77
C LEU A 139 -6.36 -10.12 -19.82
N GLY A 140 -5.85 -11.28 -19.40
CA GLY A 140 -5.20 -12.24 -20.28
C GLY A 140 -3.80 -11.83 -20.76
N ARG A 141 -3.33 -10.62 -20.44
CA ARG A 141 -2.01 -10.11 -20.81
C ARG A 141 -1.49 -9.04 -19.85
N ASN A 142 -0.17 -8.87 -19.83
CA ASN A 142 0.49 -7.74 -19.17
C ASN A 142 1.04 -6.80 -20.26
N ASP A 143 0.38 -5.66 -20.44
CA ASP A 143 0.80 -4.65 -21.42
C ASP A 143 1.65 -3.54 -20.80
N PHE A 144 1.84 -3.56 -19.47
CA PHE A 144 2.49 -2.47 -18.77
C PHE A 144 4.02 -2.55 -18.84
N TRP A 145 4.57 -3.77 -18.78
CA TRP A 145 6.01 -4.01 -18.97
C TRP A 145 6.27 -5.44 -19.43
N ASN A 146 7.42 -5.64 -20.07
CA ASN A 146 7.90 -6.95 -20.49
C ASN A 146 9.42 -7.03 -20.39
N TYR A 147 9.93 -7.84 -19.47
CA TYR A 147 11.36 -8.05 -19.26
C TYR A 147 11.89 -9.35 -19.88
N SER A 148 11.17 -9.97 -20.82
CA SER A 148 11.60 -11.26 -21.41
C SER A 148 12.99 -11.21 -22.06
N GLY A 149 13.40 -10.03 -22.54
CA GLY A 149 14.74 -9.79 -23.11
C GLY A 149 15.83 -9.48 -22.09
N HIS A 150 15.52 -9.35 -20.79
CA HIS A 150 16.50 -9.00 -19.76
C HIS A 150 17.15 -10.25 -19.15
N PRO A 151 18.43 -10.19 -18.77
CA PRO A 151 19.09 -11.28 -18.09
C PRO A 151 18.46 -11.53 -16.72
N TYR A 152 18.39 -12.82 -16.32
CA TYR A 152 17.80 -13.25 -15.06
C TYR A 152 16.35 -12.77 -14.86
N ASN A 153 15.55 -12.77 -15.94
CA ASN A 153 14.13 -12.52 -15.85
C ASN A 153 13.35 -13.77 -15.40
N VAL A 154 12.21 -13.56 -14.77
CA VAL A 154 11.29 -14.63 -14.38
C VAL A 154 9.97 -14.41 -15.11
N GLY A 155 9.71 -15.24 -16.13
CA GLY A 155 8.50 -15.19 -16.95
C GLY A 155 8.25 -13.86 -17.66
N GLY A 156 9.31 -13.05 -17.86
CA GLY A 156 9.19 -11.69 -18.38
C GLY A 156 8.51 -10.68 -17.43
N TYR A 157 8.13 -11.07 -16.21
CA TYR A 157 7.37 -10.23 -15.28
C TYR A 157 8.25 -9.44 -14.31
N ILE A 158 9.38 -10.02 -13.90
CA ILE A 158 10.40 -9.37 -13.07
C ILE A 158 11.78 -9.68 -13.65
N SER A 159 12.76 -8.83 -13.39
CA SER A 159 14.16 -9.07 -13.75
C SER A 159 15.11 -8.64 -12.63
N LEU A 160 16.33 -9.16 -12.62
CA LEU A 160 17.35 -8.72 -11.66
C LEU A 160 17.59 -7.20 -11.74
N ALA A 161 17.56 -6.64 -12.95
CA ALA A 161 17.70 -5.21 -13.16
C ALA A 161 16.52 -4.42 -12.56
N SER A 162 15.27 -4.83 -12.81
CA SER A 162 14.08 -4.12 -12.28
C SER A 162 14.06 -4.13 -10.76
N VAL A 163 14.25 -5.31 -10.14
CA VAL A 163 14.24 -5.42 -8.67
C VAL A 163 15.43 -4.69 -8.03
N SER A 164 16.57 -4.59 -8.72
CA SER A 164 17.71 -3.80 -8.24
C SER A 164 17.39 -2.30 -8.26
N VAL A 165 16.80 -1.78 -9.34
CA VAL A 165 16.38 -0.37 -9.41
C VAL A 165 15.37 -0.06 -8.30
N PHE A 166 14.34 -0.88 -8.14
CA PHE A 166 13.35 -0.68 -7.07
C PHE A 166 13.93 -0.90 -5.67
N GLY A 167 14.93 -1.77 -5.52
CA GLY A 167 15.69 -1.92 -4.29
C GLY A 167 16.41 -0.65 -3.90
N VAL A 168 17.09 0.02 -4.84
CA VAL A 168 17.77 1.30 -4.59
C VAL A 168 16.75 2.39 -4.26
N LEU A 169 15.70 2.54 -5.08
CA LEU A 169 14.66 3.54 -4.84
C LEU A 169 13.96 3.32 -3.49
N GLY A 170 13.66 2.07 -3.14
CA GLY A 170 13.08 1.70 -1.85
C GLY A 170 14.03 1.99 -0.69
N ALA A 171 15.33 1.69 -0.82
CA ALA A 171 16.31 2.01 0.20
C ALA A 171 16.46 3.53 0.41
N LEU A 172 16.51 4.31 -0.68
CA LEU A 172 16.51 5.78 -0.62
C LEU A 172 15.24 6.30 0.06
N PHE A 173 14.07 5.72 -0.25
CA PHE A 173 12.84 6.06 0.42
C PHE A 173 12.92 5.80 1.93
N VAL A 174 13.37 4.61 2.35
CA VAL A 174 13.42 4.19 3.76
C VAL A 174 14.47 4.97 4.59
N HIS A 175 15.58 5.36 3.97
CA HIS A 175 16.68 6.04 4.66
C HIS A 175 16.61 7.56 4.60
N LEU A 176 16.06 8.13 3.53
CA LEU A 176 16.04 9.58 3.31
C LEU A 176 14.61 10.12 3.30
N LEU A 177 13.76 9.65 2.39
CA LEU A 177 12.47 10.31 2.16
C LEU A 177 11.52 10.13 3.35
N TYR A 178 11.28 8.89 3.77
CA TYR A 178 10.38 8.56 4.87
C TYR A 178 10.72 9.29 6.19
N PRO A 179 11.96 9.27 6.70
CA PRO A 179 12.30 10.04 7.91
C PRO A 179 12.22 11.55 7.71
N ALA A 180 12.47 12.08 6.51
CA ALA A 180 12.36 13.50 6.22
C ALA A 180 10.89 13.98 6.16
N THR A 181 9.99 13.19 5.57
CA THR A 181 8.59 13.57 5.36
C THR A 181 7.69 13.22 6.55
N ARG A 182 8.03 12.20 7.34
CA ARG A 182 7.19 11.74 8.45
C ARG A 182 6.91 12.83 9.50
N PRO A 183 7.90 13.60 10.00
CA PRO A 183 7.64 14.68 10.95
C PRO A 183 6.73 15.77 10.39
N ALA A 184 6.87 16.09 9.10
CA ALA A 184 6.03 17.09 8.43
C ALA A 184 4.57 16.62 8.38
N LEU A 185 4.33 15.35 8.03
CA LEU A 185 2.98 14.76 8.01
C LEU A 185 2.38 14.65 9.42
N ASP A 186 3.19 14.38 10.44
CA ASP A 186 2.71 14.27 11.82
C ASP A 186 2.30 15.64 12.42
N ARG A 187 2.90 16.75 11.94
CA ARG A 187 2.51 18.12 12.33
C ARG A 187 1.15 18.58 11.78
N ILE A 188 0.62 17.91 10.75
CA ILE A 188 -0.64 18.32 10.13
C ILE A 188 -1.82 18.05 11.10
N GLY A 189 -2.51 19.10 11.53
CA GLY A 189 -3.67 18.98 12.42
C GLY A 189 -4.78 18.08 11.86
N ARG A 190 -5.59 17.48 12.74
CA ARG A 190 -6.60 16.45 12.37
C ARG A 190 -7.55 16.90 11.25
N ARG A 191 -8.07 18.12 11.33
CA ARG A 191 -9.00 18.68 10.33
C ARG A 191 -8.33 18.84 8.95
N ARG A 192 -7.11 19.37 8.92
CA ARG A 192 -6.32 19.54 7.69
C ARG A 192 -5.95 18.21 7.05
N MET A 193 -5.56 17.21 7.85
CA MET A 193 -5.26 15.87 7.34
C MET A 193 -6.51 15.18 6.79
N ALA A 194 -7.66 15.33 7.45
CA ALA A 194 -8.91 14.78 6.94
C ALA A 194 -9.29 15.43 5.59
N LEU A 195 -9.20 16.75 5.48
CA LEU A 195 -9.43 17.47 4.22
C LEU A 195 -8.47 17.01 3.13
N LEU A 196 -7.18 16.94 3.43
CA LEU A 196 -6.15 16.46 2.50
C LEU A 196 -6.50 15.06 1.98
N VAL A 197 -6.70 14.10 2.87
CA VAL A 197 -7.04 12.72 2.48
C VAL A 197 -8.34 12.68 1.67
N THR A 198 -9.36 13.45 2.03
CA THR A 198 -10.60 13.52 1.22
C THR A 198 -10.30 13.99 -0.21
N VAL A 199 -9.51 15.05 -0.38
CA VAL A 199 -9.13 15.55 -1.71
C VAL A 199 -8.33 14.49 -2.49
N LEU A 200 -7.37 13.84 -1.84
CA LEU A 200 -6.55 12.79 -2.47
C LEU A 200 -7.37 11.54 -2.83
N VAL A 201 -8.37 11.16 -2.02
CA VAL A 201 -9.28 10.07 -2.34
C VAL A 201 -10.13 10.42 -3.55
N VAL A 202 -10.73 11.62 -3.57
CA VAL A 202 -11.56 12.06 -4.71
C VAL A 202 -10.74 12.12 -5.99
N SER A 203 -9.51 12.65 -5.95
CA SER A 203 -8.65 12.70 -7.13
C SER A 203 -8.21 11.31 -7.59
N TYR A 204 -7.86 10.42 -6.67
CA TYR A 204 -7.51 9.02 -7.00
C TYR A 204 -8.71 8.30 -7.66
N LEU A 205 -9.90 8.39 -7.06
CA LEU A 205 -11.10 7.77 -7.62
C LEU A 205 -11.47 8.36 -8.99
N GLY A 206 -11.36 9.68 -9.16
CA GLY A 206 -11.56 10.33 -10.45
C GLY A 206 -10.58 9.82 -11.51
N SER A 207 -9.30 9.67 -11.17
CA SER A 207 -8.29 9.12 -12.07
C SER A 207 -8.55 7.65 -12.42
N LEU A 208 -9.02 6.85 -11.45
CA LEU A 208 -9.33 5.44 -11.64
C LEU A 208 -10.54 5.28 -12.58
N VAL A 209 -11.60 6.07 -12.37
CA VAL A 209 -12.76 6.10 -13.26
C VAL A 209 -12.35 6.50 -14.67
N ALA A 210 -11.55 7.55 -14.84
CA ALA A 210 -11.06 7.97 -16.15
C ALA A 210 -10.23 6.87 -16.83
N LYS A 211 -9.35 6.20 -16.07
CA LYS A 211 -8.56 5.06 -16.54
C LYS A 211 -9.46 3.92 -17.00
N LEU A 212 -10.43 3.50 -16.17
CA LEU A 212 -11.35 2.41 -16.48
C LEU A 212 -12.23 2.71 -17.69
N ALA A 213 -12.74 3.94 -17.82
CA ALA A 213 -13.52 4.36 -18.98
C ALA A 213 -12.67 4.31 -20.27
N ARG A 214 -11.41 4.76 -20.20
CA ARG A 214 -10.49 4.72 -21.35
C ARG A 214 -10.19 3.28 -21.80
N TYR A 215 -10.08 2.35 -20.86
CA TYR A 215 -9.90 0.94 -21.17
C TYR A 215 -11.21 0.22 -21.54
N GLY A 216 -12.36 0.91 -21.53
CA GLY A 216 -13.66 0.38 -21.93
C GLY A 216 -14.32 -0.53 -20.88
N TRP A 217 -13.92 -0.43 -19.61
CA TRP A 217 -14.46 -1.27 -18.53
C TRP A 217 -15.76 -0.73 -17.95
N ILE A 218 -16.00 0.57 -18.13
CA ILE A 218 -17.21 1.27 -17.71
C ILE A 218 -17.67 2.17 -18.86
N LEU A 219 -19.00 2.27 -19.04
CA LEU A 219 -19.65 3.15 -20.02
C LEU A 219 -19.62 4.62 -19.59
#